data_AF-A0A6C0KW64-F1
#
_entry.id   AF-A0A6C0KW64-F1
#
_cell.length_a   1.000
_cell.length_b   1.000
_cell.length_c   1.000
_cell.angle_alpha   90.00
_cell.angle_beta   90.00
_cell.angle_gamma   90.00
#
_symmetry.space_group_name_H-M   'P 1'
#
loop_
_entity.id
_entity.type
_entity.pdbx_description
1 polymer ?
#
loop_
_entity_poly.entity_id
_entity_poly.type
_entity_poly.pdbx_seq_one_letter_code
_entity_poly.pdbx_strand_id
1 'polypeptide(L)'
;MYPIMSLEYKVPRILWENLESVLYAQSKRYVMELAKRLGVPEKELLKRVLPTSDSLHVMIQDSQAESNQCKAYVQHDKMTVFCKKATAYQSEFCVYHRTTRMTVIDGTDPIIVQKVKDRNDMEPIWIQDNVLLNSNGNMVGKINRDQSIIKRFIVEVPKSE
;
A
#
# COMPACT_ATOMS: atom_id res chain seq x y z
N MET A 1 -21.68 0.75 -12.31
CA MET A 1 -20.45 1.34 -11.75
C MET A 1 -19.50 0.19 -11.47
N TYR A 2 -18.46 0.03 -12.29
CA TYR A 2 -17.46 -1.04 -12.09
C TYR A 2 -16.48 -0.61 -10.98
N PRO A 3 -16.11 -1.50 -10.05
CA PRO A 3 -15.11 -1.18 -9.04
C PRO A 3 -13.76 -0.96 -9.72
N ILE A 4 -13.14 0.19 -9.46
CA ILE A 4 -11.77 0.49 -9.86
C ILE A 4 -10.88 -0.50 -9.12
N MET A 5 -10.42 -1.55 -9.80
CA MET A 5 -9.43 -2.48 -9.29
C MET A 5 -8.11 -1.72 -9.15
N SER A 6 -7.84 -1.15 -7.98
CA SER A 6 -6.52 -0.67 -7.64
C SER A 6 -5.62 -1.90 -7.42
N LEU A 7 -4.94 -2.34 -8.48
CA LEU A 7 -3.81 -3.25 -8.38
C LEU A 7 -2.80 -2.59 -7.43
N GLU A 8 -2.74 -3.07 -6.20
CA GLU A 8 -1.86 -2.55 -5.16
C GLU A 8 -0.46 -3.11 -5.41
N TYR A 9 0.25 -2.52 -6.37
CA TYR A 9 1.61 -2.92 -6.75
C TYR A 9 2.55 -2.76 -5.54
N LYS A 10 3.17 -3.87 -5.13
CA LYS A 10 4.23 -3.84 -4.13
C LYS A 10 5.49 -3.25 -4.76
N VAL A 11 5.74 -1.97 -4.51
CA VAL A 11 7.00 -1.31 -4.90
C VAL A 11 8.14 -2.00 -4.13
N PRO A 12 9.15 -2.58 -4.80
CA PRO A 12 10.26 -3.24 -4.15
C PRO A 12 10.96 -2.36 -3.12
N ARG A 13 11.28 -2.93 -1.94
CA ARG A 13 11.91 -2.22 -0.81
C ARG A 13 13.16 -1.43 -1.18
N ILE A 14 13.96 -1.98 -2.09
CA ILE A 14 15.17 -1.32 -2.62
C ILE A 14 14.89 0.00 -3.35
N LEU A 15 13.71 0.15 -3.97
CA LEU A 15 13.33 1.41 -4.61
C LEU A 15 12.95 2.46 -3.58
N TRP A 16 12.38 2.04 -2.43
CA TRP A 16 12.06 2.93 -1.32
C TRP A 16 13.32 3.42 -0.61
N GLU A 17 14.24 2.52 -0.31
CA GLU A 17 15.50 2.83 0.36
C GLU A 17 16.38 3.78 -0.48
N ASN A 18 16.25 3.73 -1.80
CA ASN A 18 16.99 4.60 -2.72
C ASN A 18 16.23 5.85 -3.15
N LEU A 19 14.95 6.02 -2.78
CA LEU A 19 14.10 7.10 -3.29
C LEU A 19 14.68 8.48 -2.94
N GLU A 20 15.09 8.68 -1.69
CA GLU A 20 15.67 9.93 -1.22
C GLU A 20 16.96 10.27 -2.00
N SER A 21 17.86 9.29 -2.13
CA SER A 21 19.10 9.42 -2.90
C SER A 21 18.86 9.78 -4.36
N VAL A 22 17.85 9.18 -4.99
CA VAL A 22 17.47 9.44 -6.39
C VAL A 22 16.89 10.85 -6.53
N LEU A 23 15.95 11.25 -5.68
CA LEU A 23 15.35 12.58 -5.69
C LEU A 23 16.40 13.66 -5.47
N TYR A 24 17.32 13.44 -4.54
CA TYR A 24 18.41 14.37 -4.26
C TYR A 24 19.41 14.49 -5.42
N ALA A 25 19.75 13.37 -6.08
CA ALA A 25 20.60 13.41 -7.27
C ALA A 25 19.91 14.16 -8.44
N GLN A 26 18.60 13.96 -8.62
CA GLN A 26 17.84 14.59 -9.68
C GLN A 26 17.62 16.09 -9.42
N SER A 27 17.36 16.48 -8.17
CA SER A 27 17.24 17.88 -7.80
C SER A 27 18.55 18.64 -8.02
N LYS A 28 19.70 18.06 -7.65
CA LYS A 28 21.02 18.64 -7.95
C LYS A 28 21.23 18.89 -9.44
N ARG A 29 20.96 17.89 -10.28
CA ARG A 29 21.09 18.01 -11.74
C ARG A 29 20.21 19.11 -12.30
N TYR A 30 18.95 19.14 -11.86
CA TYR A 30 17.99 20.16 -12.29
C TYR A 30 18.43 21.57 -11.90
N VAL A 31 18.91 21.76 -10.66
CA VAL A 31 19.42 23.06 -10.19
C VAL A 31 20.65 23.50 -10.99
N MET A 32 21.56 22.58 -11.34
CA MET A 32 22.71 22.89 -12.19
C MET A 32 22.29 23.33 -13.59
N GLU A 33 21.30 22.67 -14.21
CA GLU A 33 20.77 23.10 -15.50
C GLU A 33 20.12 24.48 -15.45
N LEU A 34 19.36 24.77 -14.38
CA LEU A 34 18.78 26.10 -14.16
C LEU A 34 19.86 27.16 -13.98
N ALA A 35 20.92 26.87 -13.23
CA ALA A 35 22.02 27.81 -13.02
C ALA A 35 22.68 28.21 -14.36
N LYS A 36 22.88 27.25 -15.27
CA LYS A 36 23.39 27.53 -16.63
C LYS A 36 22.46 28.43 -17.43
N ARG A 37 21.14 28.17 -17.37
CA ARG A 37 20.13 28.98 -18.09
C ARG A 37 20.03 30.40 -17.54
N LEU A 38 20.20 30.56 -16.23
CA LEU A 38 20.11 31.84 -15.53
C LEU A 38 21.44 32.62 -15.52
N GLY A 39 22.54 32.00 -15.97
CA GLY A 39 23.87 32.62 -15.97
C GLY A 39 24.44 32.84 -14.56
N VAL A 40 24.02 32.04 -13.57
CA VAL A 40 24.48 32.16 -12.18
C VAL A 40 25.42 31.01 -11.80
N PRO A 41 26.33 31.21 -10.82
CA PRO A 41 27.21 30.13 -10.37
C PRO A 41 26.43 28.95 -9.77
N GLU A 42 26.65 27.75 -10.32
CA GLU A 42 25.96 26.51 -9.89
C GLU A 42 26.08 26.27 -8.38
N LYS A 43 27.28 26.46 -7.81
CA LYS A 43 27.53 26.24 -6.38
C LYS A 43 26.77 27.21 -5.48
N GLU A 44 26.57 28.44 -5.92
CA GLU A 44 25.83 29.44 -5.13
C GLU A 44 24.33 29.15 -5.17
N LEU A 45 23.80 28.82 -6.34
CA LEU A 45 22.39 28.47 -6.48
C LEU A 45 22.05 27.20 -5.70
N LEU A 46 22.92 26.19 -5.76
CA LEU A 46 22.73 24.94 -5.04
C LEU A 46 22.75 25.13 -3.51
N LYS A 47 23.63 25.99 -2.98
CA LYS A 47 23.63 26.34 -1.55
C LYS A 47 22.37 27.09 -1.10
N ARG A 48 21.78 27.91 -1.98
CA ARG A 48 20.54 28.65 -1.68
C ARG A 48 19.30 27.77 -1.74
N VAL A 49 19.25 26.84 -2.69
CA VAL A 49 18.06 26.00 -2.95
C VAL A 49 18.07 24.71 -2.14
N LEU A 50 19.25 24.17 -1.83
CA LEU A 50 19.44 22.96 -1.02
C LEU A 50 20.45 23.24 0.11
N PRO A 51 20.10 24.11 1.09
CA PRO A 51 20.97 24.38 2.22
C PRO A 51 21.14 23.12 3.08
N THR A 52 22.35 22.89 3.61
CA THR A 52 22.66 21.71 4.42
C THR A 52 21.88 21.64 5.74
N SER A 53 21.24 22.74 6.13
CA SER A 53 20.39 22.86 7.32
C SER A 53 18.96 22.36 7.09
N ASP A 54 18.49 22.30 5.83
CA ASP A 54 17.17 21.74 5.53
C ASP A 54 17.31 20.22 5.40
N SER A 55 16.90 19.50 6.45
CA SER A 55 16.67 18.06 6.37
C SER A 55 15.24 17.81 5.89
N LEU A 56 15.11 17.42 4.63
CA LEU A 56 13.84 16.92 4.11
C LEU A 56 13.64 15.48 4.59
N HIS A 57 13.06 15.31 5.78
CA HIS A 57 12.78 13.98 6.31
C HIS A 57 11.59 13.36 5.59
N VAL A 58 11.86 12.49 4.62
CA VAL A 58 10.83 11.66 3.99
C VAL A 58 10.47 10.53 4.96
N MET A 59 9.38 10.68 5.70
CA MET A 59 8.80 9.59 6.47
C MET A 59 8.00 8.67 5.53
N ILE A 60 8.62 7.59 5.10
CA ILE A 60 7.95 6.53 4.34
C ILE A 60 7.25 5.62 5.34
N GLN A 61 5.94 5.75 5.46
CA GLN A 61 5.12 4.87 6.27
C GLN A 61 4.73 3.64 5.46
N ASP A 62 5.33 2.50 5.76
CA ASP A 62 4.95 1.22 5.16
C ASP A 62 3.55 0.84 5.66
N SER A 63 2.51 1.14 4.89
CA SER A 63 1.13 0.78 5.20
C SER A 63 0.86 -0.72 5.07
N GLN A 64 1.82 -1.52 4.58
CA GLN A 64 1.72 -2.97 4.51
C GLN A 64 2.29 -3.67 5.75
N ALA A 65 3.13 -2.98 6.53
CA ALA A 65 3.56 -3.48 7.83
C ALA A 65 2.36 -3.46 8.79
N GLU A 66 2.03 -4.61 9.38
CA GLU A 66 0.90 -4.75 10.31
C GLU A 66 0.98 -3.75 11.49
N SER A 67 2.19 -3.33 11.86
CA SER A 67 2.44 -2.31 12.90
C SER A 67 1.95 -0.91 12.55
N ASN A 68 1.79 -0.60 11.26
CA ASN A 68 1.46 0.74 10.75
C ASN A 68 0.03 0.83 10.18
N GLN A 69 -0.74 -0.26 10.30
CA GLN A 69 -2.13 -0.31 9.92
C GLN A 69 -3.02 0.10 11.08
N CYS A 70 -4.11 0.78 10.76
CA CYS A 70 -5.11 1.17 11.74
C CYS A 70 -5.71 -0.07 12.44
N LYS A 71 -5.65 -0.10 13.77
CA LYS A 71 -6.14 -1.23 14.59
C LYS A 71 -7.67 -1.36 14.67
N ALA A 72 -8.42 -0.46 14.04
CA ALA A 72 -9.88 -0.56 14.00
C ALA A 72 -10.34 -1.69 13.07
N TYR A 73 -11.37 -2.42 13.49
CA TYR A 73 -12.05 -3.40 12.65
C TYR A 73 -13.02 -2.71 11.68
N VAL A 74 -13.07 -3.22 10.46
CA VAL A 74 -14.02 -2.82 9.41
C VAL A 74 -14.67 -4.09 8.89
N GLN A 75 -15.99 -4.07 8.80
CA GLN A 75 -16.76 -5.18 8.22
C GLN A 75 -16.93 -4.96 6.71
N HIS A 76 -16.43 -5.91 5.92
CA HIS A 76 -16.66 -6.03 4.48
C HIS A 76 -17.52 -7.28 4.24
N ASP A 77 -18.84 -7.07 4.13
CA ASP A 77 -19.83 -8.15 3.98
C ASP A 77 -19.70 -9.20 5.11
N LYS A 78 -19.18 -10.40 4.79
CA LYS A 78 -18.97 -11.50 5.74
C LYS A 78 -17.59 -11.52 6.41
N MET A 79 -16.71 -10.59 6.06
CA MET A 79 -15.35 -10.54 6.57
C MET A 79 -15.14 -9.33 7.47
N THR A 80 -14.66 -9.59 8.69
CA THR A 80 -14.15 -8.54 9.57
C THR A 80 -12.64 -8.47 9.40
N VAL A 81 -12.13 -7.35 8.90
CA VAL A 81 -10.70 -7.14 8.68
C VAL A 81 -10.23 -5.87 9.38
N PHE A 82 -8.92 -5.73 9.59
CA PHE A 82 -8.37 -4.46 10.03
C PHE A 82 -8.49 -3.39 8.95
N CYS A 83 -8.70 -2.15 9.39
CA CYS A 83 -8.69 -1.00 8.52
C CYS A 83 -7.31 -0.86 7.86
N LYS A 84 -7.28 -0.92 6.53
CA LYS A 84 -6.05 -0.79 5.73
C LYS A 84 -5.49 0.64 5.64
N LYS A 85 -6.18 1.63 6.23
CA LYS A 85 -5.70 3.01 6.24
C LYS A 85 -4.49 3.14 7.19
N ALA A 86 -3.53 3.97 6.80
CA ALA A 86 -2.36 4.27 7.63
C ALA A 86 -2.77 4.84 9.00
N THR A 87 -2.00 4.51 10.02
CA THR A 87 -2.15 5.12 11.35
C THR A 87 -1.87 6.61 11.28
N ALA A 88 -2.69 7.41 11.96
CA ALA A 88 -2.42 8.83 12.14
C ALA A 88 -1.22 9.02 13.09
N TYR A 89 -0.53 10.15 12.95
CA TYR A 89 0.62 10.47 13.80
C TYR A 89 0.24 10.36 15.29
N GLN A 90 1.07 9.63 16.05
CA GLN A 90 0.89 9.33 17.48
C GLN A 90 -0.46 8.66 17.81
N SER A 91 -1.01 7.86 16.90
CA SER A 91 -2.26 7.10 17.12
C SER A 91 -2.13 5.66 16.65
N GLU A 92 -2.90 4.76 17.26
CA GLU A 92 -3.07 3.38 16.79
C GLU A 92 -4.15 3.26 15.69
N PHE A 93 -4.81 4.38 15.37
CA PHE A 93 -5.93 4.45 14.44
C PHE A 93 -5.67 5.45 13.31
N CYS A 94 -6.35 5.30 12.18
CA CYS A 94 -6.29 6.27 11.09
C CYS A 94 -7.00 7.58 11.46
N VAL A 95 -6.84 8.62 10.63
CA VAL A 95 -7.44 9.96 10.85
C VAL A 95 -8.96 9.92 11.08
N TYR A 96 -9.64 8.93 10.48
CA TYR A 96 -11.07 8.73 10.65
C TYR A 96 -11.41 7.90 11.91
N HIS A 97 -10.72 6.78 12.13
CA HIS A 97 -11.02 5.90 13.27
C HIS A 97 -10.48 6.40 14.61
N ARG A 98 -9.58 7.40 14.62
CA ARG A 98 -9.16 8.08 15.85
C ARG A 98 -10.27 8.95 16.44
N THR A 99 -11.15 9.51 15.61
CA THR A 99 -12.26 10.38 16.04
C THR A 99 -13.54 9.57 16.24
N THR A 100 -13.78 8.60 15.37
CA THR A 100 -14.94 7.72 15.45
C THR A 100 -14.50 6.44 16.14
N ARG A 101 -14.65 6.35 17.46
CA ARG A 101 -14.42 5.11 18.22
C ARG A 101 -15.37 4.04 17.69
N MET A 102 -14.90 3.21 16.76
CA MET A 102 -15.67 2.06 16.33
C MET A 102 -15.49 0.96 17.38
N THR A 103 -16.56 0.75 18.12
CA THR A 103 -16.75 -0.33 19.07
C THR A 103 -16.63 -1.67 18.36
N VAL A 104 -15.99 -2.63 19.04
CA VAL A 104 -16.11 -4.06 18.74
C VAL A 104 -17.61 -4.36 18.56
N ILE A 105 -17.97 -4.99 17.44
CA ILE A 105 -19.37 -5.38 17.21
C ILE A 105 -19.62 -6.62 18.09
N ASP A 106 -20.25 -6.43 19.24
CA ASP A 106 -20.64 -7.54 20.11
C ASP A 106 -21.59 -8.49 19.37
N GLY A 107 -21.32 -9.80 19.45
CA GLY A 107 -22.16 -10.84 18.85
C GLY A 107 -21.81 -11.25 17.41
N THR A 108 -20.72 -10.76 16.82
CA THR A 108 -20.22 -11.33 15.56
C THR A 108 -19.36 -12.56 15.84
N ASP A 109 -19.63 -13.65 15.12
CA ASP A 109 -18.74 -14.82 15.03
C ASP A 109 -17.86 -14.65 13.77
N PRO A 110 -16.66 -14.07 13.89
CA PRO A 110 -15.85 -13.72 12.73
C PRO A 110 -15.37 -14.99 12.04
N ILE A 111 -15.59 -15.05 10.73
CA ILE A 111 -15.09 -16.15 9.90
C ILE A 111 -13.57 -16.12 9.92
N ILE A 112 -12.95 -17.21 10.40
CA ILE A 112 -11.49 -17.38 10.38
C ILE A 112 -11.06 -17.71 8.96
N VAL A 113 -10.26 -16.82 8.35
CA VAL A 113 -9.68 -17.02 7.01
C VAL A 113 -8.16 -17.04 7.08
N GLN A 114 -7.52 -17.87 6.26
CA GLN A 114 -6.06 -18.01 6.22
C GLN A 114 -5.48 -17.23 5.05
N LYS A 115 -4.57 -16.29 5.28
CA LYS A 115 -3.92 -15.53 4.21
C LYS A 115 -2.97 -16.43 3.40
N VAL A 116 -3.09 -16.40 2.07
CA VAL A 116 -2.14 -17.06 1.15
C VAL A 116 -0.85 -16.24 1.11
N LYS A 117 0.30 -16.91 0.97
CA LYS A 117 1.59 -16.23 0.82
C LYS A 117 1.55 -15.27 -0.36
N ASP A 118 1.88 -14.00 -0.09
CA ASP A 118 1.86 -12.95 -1.11
C ASP A 118 2.86 -13.25 -2.23
N ARG A 119 2.45 -12.98 -3.47
CA ARG A 119 3.32 -12.94 -4.65
C ARG A 119 3.22 -11.56 -5.28
N ASN A 120 4.32 -11.07 -5.85
CA ASN A 120 4.42 -9.68 -6.35
C ASN A 120 3.49 -9.38 -7.54
N ASP A 121 3.09 -10.42 -8.25
CA ASP A 121 2.22 -10.42 -9.43
C ASP A 121 0.74 -10.66 -9.09
N MET A 122 0.40 -10.76 -7.80
CA MET A 122 -0.93 -11.16 -7.36
C MET A 122 -1.49 -10.19 -6.32
N GLU A 123 -2.80 -9.94 -6.44
CA GLU A 123 -3.54 -9.34 -5.33
C GLU A 123 -3.48 -10.25 -4.10
N PRO A 124 -3.58 -9.71 -2.87
CA PRO A 124 -3.70 -10.52 -1.67
C PRO A 124 -4.92 -11.46 -1.74
N ILE A 125 -4.73 -12.73 -1.36
CA ILE A 125 -5.77 -13.77 -1.39
C ILE A 125 -5.87 -14.42 0.00
N TRP A 126 -7.10 -14.77 0.38
CA TRP A 126 -7.41 -15.50 1.61
C TRP A 126 -8.09 -16.83 1.28
N ILE A 127 -7.88 -17.83 2.12
CA ILE A 127 -8.52 -19.15 2.05
C ILE A 127 -9.62 -19.19 3.12
N GLN A 128 -10.82 -19.51 2.68
CA GLN A 128 -11.92 -19.96 3.53
C GLN A 128 -12.30 -21.36 3.08
N ASP A 129 -12.08 -22.37 3.94
CA ASP A 129 -12.28 -23.78 3.61
C ASP A 129 -11.50 -24.20 2.33
N ASN A 130 -12.23 -24.38 1.21
CA ASN A 130 -11.73 -24.76 -0.11
C ASN A 130 -11.88 -23.63 -1.15
N VAL A 131 -12.22 -22.42 -0.72
CA VAL A 131 -12.49 -21.26 -1.55
C VAL A 131 -11.40 -20.21 -1.37
N LEU A 132 -11.05 -19.53 -2.47
CA LEU A 132 -10.14 -18.39 -2.46
C LEU A 132 -10.94 -17.10 -2.56
N LEU A 133 -10.68 -16.18 -1.64
CA LEU A 133 -11.31 -14.87 -1.53
C LEU A 133 -10.29 -13.78 -1.82
N ASN A 134 -10.69 -12.72 -2.52
CA ASN A 134 -9.87 -11.52 -2.66
C ASN A 134 -10.12 -10.51 -1.52
N SER A 135 -9.46 -9.36 -1.62
CA SER A 135 -9.50 -8.28 -0.63
C SER A 135 -10.87 -7.66 -0.40
N ASN A 136 -11.83 -7.92 -1.30
CA ASN A 136 -13.20 -7.45 -1.25
C ASN A 136 -14.18 -8.54 -0.77
N GLY A 137 -13.69 -9.73 -0.43
CA GLY A 137 -14.53 -10.88 -0.05
C GLY A 137 -15.13 -11.64 -1.23
N ASN A 138 -14.76 -11.31 -2.46
CA ASN A 138 -15.26 -12.01 -3.65
C ASN A 138 -14.50 -13.32 -3.87
N MET A 139 -15.22 -14.35 -4.32
CA MET A 139 -14.62 -15.62 -4.71
C MET A 139 -13.79 -15.46 -6.00
N VAL A 140 -12.49 -15.75 -5.91
CA VAL A 140 -11.53 -15.68 -7.03
C VAL A 140 -10.96 -17.03 -7.42
N GLY A 141 -11.35 -18.11 -6.73
CA GLY A 141 -10.90 -19.46 -7.05
C GLY A 141 -11.26 -20.51 -6.02
N LYS A 142 -10.67 -21.69 -6.20
CA LYS A 142 -10.73 -22.83 -5.29
C LYS A 142 -9.34 -23.37 -5.01
N ILE A 143 -9.14 -23.92 -3.82
CA ILE A 143 -7.91 -24.60 -3.44
C ILE A 143 -8.22 -26.07 -3.13
N ASN A 144 -7.40 -26.97 -3.66
CA ASN A 144 -7.35 -28.36 -3.25
C ASN A 144 -6.09 -28.57 -2.42
N ARG A 145 -6.26 -28.71 -1.10
CA ARG A 145 -5.14 -28.88 -0.16
C ARG A 145 -4.43 -30.21 -0.35
N ASP A 146 -5.16 -31.28 -0.67
CA ASP A 146 -4.62 -32.62 -0.83
C ASP A 146 -3.68 -32.71 -2.04
N GLN A 147 -3.98 -31.96 -3.10
CA GLN A 147 -3.17 -31.92 -4.32
C GLN A 147 -2.19 -30.74 -4.35
N SER A 148 -2.24 -29.83 -3.37
CA SER A 148 -1.52 -28.54 -3.40
C SER A 148 -1.76 -27.73 -4.68
N ILE A 149 -2.97 -27.81 -5.25
CA ILE A 149 -3.37 -27.13 -6.49
C ILE A 149 -4.33 -25.98 -6.18
N ILE A 150 -4.02 -24.80 -6.70
CA ILE A 150 -4.91 -23.63 -6.70
C ILE A 150 -5.48 -23.44 -8.10
N LYS A 151 -6.81 -23.37 -8.22
CA LYS A 151 -7.52 -23.02 -9.46
C LYS A 151 -8.14 -21.64 -9.31
N ARG A 152 -7.79 -20.70 -10.19
CA ARG A 152 -8.31 -19.32 -10.17
C ARG A 152 -9.24 -19.07 -11.34
N PHE A 153 -10.24 -18.22 -11.10
CA PHE A 153 -11.09 -17.69 -12.17
C PHE A 153 -10.47 -16.39 -12.66
N ILE A 154 -9.98 -16.38 -13.89
CA ILE A 154 -9.49 -15.17 -14.55
C ILE A 154 -10.66 -14.63 -15.38
N VAL A 155 -11.16 -13.46 -15.00
CA VAL A 155 -12.16 -12.74 -15.81
C VAL A 155 -11.37 -11.89 -16.79
N GLU A 156 -11.26 -12.34 -18.04
CA GLU A 156 -10.70 -11.52 -19.11
C GLU A 156 -11.71 -10.43 -19.47
N VAL A 157 -11.32 -9.17 -19.29
CA VAL A 157 -12.08 -8.05 -19.85
C VAL A 157 -11.76 -8.04 -21.36
N PRO A 158 -12.75 -8.18 -22.25
CA PRO A 158 -12.51 -8.15 -23.68
C PRO A 158 -11.83 -6.83 -24.04
N LYS A 159 -10.74 -6.90 -24.81
CA LYS A 159 -10.11 -5.71 -25.38
C LYS A 159 -11.16 -5.00 -26.23
N SER A 160 -11.54 -3.80 -25.83
CA SER A 160 -12.29 -2.90 -26.69
C SER A 160 -11.44 -2.62 -27.93
N GLU A 161 -11.92 -3.04 -29.10
CA GLU A 161 -11.43 -2.57 -30.41
C GLU A 161 -11.65 -1.07 -30.58
#